data_AF-A0A5B6ZRW9-F1
#
_entry.id   AF-A0A5B6ZRW9-F1
#
_cell.length_a   1.000
_cell.length_b   1.000
_cell.length_c   1.000
_cell.angle_alpha   90.00
_cell.angle_beta   90.00
_cell.angle_gamma   90.00
#
_symmetry.space_group_name_H-M   'P 1'
#
loop_
_entity.id
_entity.type
_entity.pdbx_description
1 polymer ?
#
loop_
_entity_poly.entity_id
_entity_poly.type
_entity_poly.pdbx_seq_one_letter_code
_entity_poly.pdbx_strand_id
1 'polypeptide(L)'
;MERKVLVVCTVAGFLGLLAAALGFAAEAKRIKGSQVQALSPVCVYPRSPALALGLTAAVALMIAQIIINVASGCICCRRGPRQSNSNWTLALVCFVVSWFTFVIAFLLLLTGAALNDQHGEENMYFGNYYCYVVKPGVFAGAAVLSLASVVLGIIYYLTLTSAKNENDPWGGPAPPNQSGIAMGQPQFPPQNTQDPVFVHEDTFMRRQFT
;
A
#
# COMPACT_ATOMS: atom_id res chain seq x y z
N MET A 1 12.16 17.15 1.63
CA MET A 1 11.29 15.95 1.63
C MET A 1 10.22 16.02 2.73
N GLU A 2 10.56 16.55 3.89
CA GLU A 2 9.71 16.64 5.10
C GLU A 2 8.34 17.31 4.88
N ARG A 3 8.27 18.44 4.16
CA ARG A 3 6.98 19.10 3.88
C ARG A 3 6.01 18.19 3.12
N LYS A 4 6.49 17.39 2.15
CA LYS A 4 5.63 16.46 1.40
C LYS A 4 5.10 15.34 2.29
N VAL A 5 5.97 14.79 3.15
CA VAL A 5 5.60 13.75 4.12
C VAL A 5 4.51 14.27 5.06
N LEU A 6 4.72 15.47 5.62
CA LEU A 6 3.75 16.10 6.52
C LEU A 6 2.40 16.33 5.83
N VAL A 7 2.39 16.84 4.60
CA VAL A 7 1.14 17.04 3.83
C VAL A 7 0.41 15.72 3.58
N VAL A 8 1.12 14.67 3.15
CA VAL A 8 0.50 13.36 2.88
C VAL A 8 -0.09 12.76 4.15
N CYS A 9 0.68 12.73 5.25
CA CYS A 9 0.22 12.18 6.52
C CYS A 9 -0.97 12.96 7.11
N THR A 10 -0.93 14.29 7.04
CA THR A 10 -2.02 15.14 7.57
C THR A 10 -3.30 14.98 6.77
N VAL A 11 -3.23 15.02 5.44
CA VAL A 11 -4.42 14.87 4.59
C VAL A 11 -5.00 13.46 4.68
N ALA A 12 -4.17 12.42 4.56
CA ALA A 12 -4.63 11.04 4.66
C ALA A 12 -5.17 10.73 6.06
N GLY A 13 -4.49 11.21 7.11
CA GLY A 13 -4.94 11.06 8.50
C GLY A 13 -6.28 11.76 8.77
N PHE A 14 -6.46 12.99 8.27
CA PHE A 14 -7.73 13.70 8.37
C PHE A 14 -8.86 12.94 7.67
N LEU A 15 -8.63 12.47 6.44
CA LEU A 15 -9.61 11.67 5.70
C LEU A 15 -9.96 10.36 6.42
N GLY A 16 -8.97 9.68 7.02
CA GLY A 16 -9.20 8.48 7.83
C GLY A 16 -10.04 8.74 9.08
N LEU A 17 -9.74 9.83 9.80
CA LEU A 17 -10.53 10.26 10.96
C LEU A 17 -11.96 10.63 10.55
N LEU A 18 -12.12 11.34 9.43
CA LEU A 18 -13.41 11.71 8.88
C LEU A 18 -14.21 10.46 8.49
N ALA A 19 -13.60 9.49 7.80
CA ALA A 19 -14.24 8.23 7.45
C ALA A 19 -14.71 7.46 8.69
N ALA A 20 -13.88 7.40 9.73
CA ALA A 20 -14.25 6.73 10.98
C ALA A 20 -15.37 7.44 11.74
N ALA A 21 -15.30 8.77 11.85
CA ALA A 21 -16.35 9.57 12.48
C ALA A 21 -17.69 9.41 11.76
N LEU A 22 -17.69 9.47 10.43
CA LEU A 22 -18.87 9.23 9.61
C LEU A 22 -19.37 7.79 9.73
N GLY A 23 -18.48 6.80 9.81
CA GLY A 23 -18.84 5.40 10.06
C GLY A 23 -19.53 5.22 11.42
N PHE A 24 -19.00 5.78 12.51
CA PHE A 24 -19.68 5.75 13.81
C PHE A 24 -21.01 6.51 13.80
N ALA A 25 -21.09 7.65 13.11
CA ALA A 25 -22.34 8.37 12.93
C ALA A 25 -23.37 7.56 12.14
N ALA A 26 -22.94 6.84 11.10
CA ALA A 26 -23.78 5.93 10.33
C ALA A 26 -24.29 4.77 11.21
N GLU A 27 -23.45 4.19 12.08
CA GLU A 27 -23.87 3.18 13.06
C GLU A 27 -24.97 3.72 13.99
N ALA A 28 -24.79 4.94 14.52
CA ALA A 28 -25.75 5.55 15.42
C ALA A 28 -27.09 5.89 14.73
N LYS A 29 -27.06 6.16 13.42
CA LYS A 29 -28.22 6.58 12.62
C LYS A 29 -28.83 5.48 11.76
N ARG A 30 -28.25 4.28 11.73
CA ARG A 30 -28.76 3.15 10.93
C ARG A 30 -30.19 2.80 11.33
N ILE A 31 -30.94 2.28 10.37
CA ILE A 31 -32.28 1.74 10.59
C ILE A 31 -32.17 0.57 11.57
N LYS A 32 -33.05 0.54 12.57
CA LYS A 32 -33.17 -0.55 13.54
C LYS A 32 -34.41 -1.38 13.22
N GLY A 33 -34.37 -2.67 13.56
CA GLY A 33 -35.51 -3.58 13.35
C GLY A 33 -36.81 -3.10 13.99
N SER A 34 -36.74 -2.43 15.14
CA SER A 34 -37.92 -1.85 15.81
C SER A 34 -38.58 -0.69 15.07
N GLN A 35 -37.92 -0.13 14.05
CA GLN A 35 -38.43 0.99 13.26
C GLN A 35 -39.02 0.55 11.92
N VAL A 36 -38.88 -0.73 11.56
CA VAL A 36 -39.40 -1.27 10.30
C VAL A 36 -40.84 -1.72 10.51
N GLN A 37 -41.75 -1.23 9.66
CA GLN A 37 -43.13 -1.69 9.66
C GLN A 37 -43.29 -2.80 8.63
N ALA A 38 -43.62 -4.01 9.11
CA ALA A 38 -43.93 -5.14 8.25
C ALA A 38 -45.43 -5.16 7.95
N LEU A 39 -45.83 -4.56 6.82
CA LEU A 39 -47.19 -4.68 6.29
C LEU A 39 -47.16 -5.74 5.19
N SER A 40 -47.43 -7.01 5.51
CA SER A 40 -47.41 -8.10 4.53
C SER A 40 -48.13 -7.72 3.23
N PRO A 41 -47.48 -7.77 2.04
CA PRO A 41 -46.16 -8.33 1.73
C PRO A 41 -44.96 -7.35 1.73
N VAL A 42 -45.18 -6.08 2.07
CA VAL A 42 -44.21 -4.97 1.91
C VAL A 42 -43.54 -4.58 3.23
N CYS A 43 -42.23 -4.38 3.17
CA CYS A 43 -41.45 -3.79 4.26
C CYS A 43 -41.32 -2.28 4.07
N VAL A 44 -41.83 -1.50 5.01
CA VAL A 44 -41.70 -0.04 4.98
C VAL A 44 -40.54 0.37 5.89
N TYR A 45 -39.50 0.93 5.27
CA TYR A 45 -38.30 1.40 5.94
C TYR A 45 -38.37 2.93 6.16
N PRO A 46 -37.99 3.43 7.35
CA PRO A 46 -37.91 4.87 7.57
C PRO A 46 -36.71 5.47 6.84
N ARG A 47 -36.81 6.75 6.47
CA ARG A 47 -35.67 7.52 5.97
C ARG A 47 -34.54 7.54 7.01
N SER A 48 -33.34 7.17 6.61
CA SER A 48 -32.14 7.23 7.45
C SER A 48 -31.01 8.00 6.75
N PRO A 49 -30.28 8.89 7.47
CA PRO A 49 -29.08 9.50 6.94
C PRO A 49 -27.88 8.54 6.88
N ALA A 50 -28.00 7.31 7.40
CA ALA A 50 -26.91 6.33 7.43
C ALA A 50 -26.40 5.93 6.04
N LEU A 51 -27.28 5.94 5.03
CA LEU A 51 -26.89 5.77 3.62
C LEU A 51 -25.82 6.79 3.21
N ALA A 52 -26.16 8.08 3.33
CA ALA A 52 -25.28 9.17 2.93
C ALA A 52 -24.00 9.20 3.77
N LEU A 53 -24.11 8.98 5.09
CA LEU A 53 -22.96 8.91 5.99
C LEU A 53 -22.02 7.73 5.64
N GLY A 54 -22.58 6.56 5.32
CA GLY A 54 -21.81 5.38 4.92
C GLY A 54 -21.09 5.56 3.58
N LEU A 55 -21.77 6.12 2.57
CA LEU A 55 -21.18 6.40 1.26
C LEU A 55 -20.08 7.46 1.36
N THR A 56 -20.32 8.55 2.09
CA THR A 56 -19.32 9.60 2.29
C THR A 56 -18.10 9.10 3.06
N ALA A 57 -18.30 8.24 4.06
CA ALA A 57 -17.19 7.54 4.74
C ALA A 57 -16.39 6.66 3.77
N ALA A 58 -17.06 5.90 2.91
CA ALA A 58 -16.41 5.01 1.94
C ALA A 58 -15.56 5.79 0.93
N VAL A 59 -16.08 6.92 0.44
CA VAL A 59 -15.36 7.82 -0.47
C VAL A 59 -14.15 8.45 0.22
N ALA A 60 -14.30 8.96 1.45
CA ALA A 60 -13.19 9.54 2.21
C ALA A 60 -12.06 8.51 2.44
N LEU A 61 -12.42 7.28 2.82
CA LEU A 61 -11.46 6.20 2.99
C LEU A 61 -10.76 5.83 1.67
N MET A 62 -11.51 5.75 0.56
CA MET A 62 -10.94 5.48 -0.77
C MET A 62 -9.91 6.55 -1.15
N ILE A 63 -10.24 7.83 -0.95
CA ILE A 63 -9.31 8.94 -1.25
C ILE A 63 -8.06 8.83 -0.38
N ALA A 64 -8.18 8.54 0.93
CA ALA A 64 -7.03 8.34 1.80
C ALA A 64 -6.12 7.21 1.30
N GLN A 65 -6.72 6.07 0.92
CA GLN A 65 -6.00 4.93 0.38
C GLN A 65 -5.29 5.27 -0.94
N ILE A 66 -5.94 5.99 -1.85
CA ILE A 66 -5.33 6.44 -3.11
C ILE A 66 -4.14 7.37 -2.84
N ILE A 67 -4.30 8.36 -1.95
CA ILE A 67 -3.22 9.30 -1.60
C ILE A 67 -1.99 8.55 -1.09
N ILE A 68 -2.17 7.60 -0.17
CA ILE A 68 -1.08 6.81 0.39
C ILE A 68 -0.39 5.99 -0.71
N ASN A 69 -1.13 5.29 -1.56
CA ASN A 69 -0.55 4.46 -2.62
C ASN A 69 0.18 5.29 -3.70
N VAL A 70 -0.40 6.41 -4.12
CA VAL A 70 0.22 7.32 -5.10
C VAL A 70 1.48 7.97 -4.51
N ALA A 71 1.44 8.39 -3.24
CA ALA A 71 2.59 9.01 -2.58
C ALA A 71 3.74 8.02 -2.30
N SER A 72 3.42 6.74 -2.03
CA SER A 72 4.40 5.68 -1.82
C SER A 72 5.08 5.21 -3.12
N GLY A 73 4.42 5.37 -4.27
CA GLY A 73 4.95 4.98 -5.59
C GLY A 73 4.94 3.47 -5.85
N CYS A 74 5.29 3.06 -7.08
CA CYS A 74 5.33 1.65 -7.45
C CYS A 74 6.47 0.90 -6.74
N ILE A 75 6.11 -0.13 -5.96
CA ILE A 75 7.05 -1.13 -5.41
C ILE A 75 7.94 -1.71 -6.52
N CYS A 76 7.38 -1.91 -7.72
CA CYS A 76 8.04 -2.50 -8.89
C CYS A 76 9.22 -1.68 -9.44
N CYS A 77 9.21 -0.36 -9.24
CA CYS A 77 10.22 0.55 -9.76
C CYS A 77 11.35 0.80 -8.74
N ARG A 78 11.23 0.28 -7.51
CA ARG A 78 12.24 0.45 -6.47
C ARG A 78 13.34 -0.58 -6.63
N ARG A 79 14.23 -0.34 -7.59
CA ARG A 79 15.41 -1.17 -7.89
C ARG A 79 16.57 -0.74 -6.98
N GLY A 80 16.48 -1.09 -5.69
CA GLY A 80 17.60 -1.04 -4.76
C GLY A 80 18.03 -2.46 -4.37
N PRO A 81 19.25 -2.68 -3.87
CA PRO A 81 19.63 -3.98 -3.34
C PRO A 81 18.56 -4.41 -2.34
N ARG A 82 18.09 -5.66 -2.44
CA ARG A 82 17.26 -6.29 -1.40
C ARG A 82 18.09 -6.32 -0.12
N GLN A 83 18.18 -5.19 0.59
CA GLN A 83 18.66 -5.20 1.94
C GLN A 83 17.57 -5.92 2.73
N SER A 84 17.91 -7.11 3.19
CA SER A 84 17.18 -7.89 4.19
C SER A 84 17.12 -7.09 5.51
N ASN A 85 16.44 -5.96 5.50
CA ASN A 85 16.33 -5.04 6.63
C ASN A 85 14.93 -5.16 7.22
N SER A 86 14.84 -5.13 8.55
CA SER A 86 13.58 -5.12 9.32
C SER A 86 12.56 -4.09 8.79
N ASN A 87 13.04 -2.93 8.34
CA ASN A 87 12.20 -1.85 7.78
C ASN A 87 11.45 -2.23 6.50
N TRP A 88 12.04 -3.06 5.64
CA TRP A 88 11.37 -3.53 4.42
C TRP A 88 10.26 -4.53 4.74
N THR A 89 10.53 -5.47 5.65
CA THR A 89 9.54 -6.43 6.13
C THR A 89 8.37 -5.70 6.81
N LEU A 90 8.65 -4.70 7.65
CA LEU A 90 7.63 -3.88 8.29
C LEU A 90 6.77 -3.14 7.24
N ALA A 91 7.41 -2.49 6.26
CA ALA A 91 6.69 -1.79 5.20
C ALA A 91 5.76 -2.74 4.41
N LEU A 92 6.25 -3.93 4.05
CA LEU A 92 5.46 -4.94 3.34
C LEU A 92 4.28 -5.44 4.16
N VAL A 93 4.49 -5.76 5.44
CA VAL A 93 3.42 -6.21 6.35
C VAL A 93 2.38 -5.11 6.52
N CYS A 94 2.79 -3.87 6.80
CA CYS A 94 1.89 -2.73 6.92
C CYS A 94 1.10 -2.50 5.63
N PHE A 95 1.74 -2.59 4.46
CA PHE A 95 1.08 -2.48 3.17
C PHE A 95 -0.01 -3.55 3.01
N VAL A 96 0.33 -4.83 3.19
CA VAL A 96 -0.61 -5.94 3.00
C VAL A 96 -1.79 -5.83 3.96
N VAL A 97 -1.53 -5.60 5.25
CA VAL A 97 -2.60 -5.48 6.26
C VAL A 97 -3.45 -4.22 6.03
N SER A 98 -2.86 -3.10 5.59
CA SER A 98 -3.62 -1.88 5.24
C SER A 98 -4.59 -2.13 4.10
N TRP A 99 -4.22 -2.93 3.10
CA TRP A 99 -5.08 -3.30 1.98
C TRP A 99 -6.22 -4.22 2.38
N PHE A 100 -5.95 -5.25 3.19
CA PHE A 100 -7.00 -6.14 3.69
C PHE A 100 -8.02 -5.37 4.54
N THR A 101 -7.53 -4.56 5.48
CA THR A 101 -8.40 -3.73 6.34
C THR A 101 -9.18 -2.70 5.52
N PHE A 102 -8.56 -2.07 4.51
CA PHE A 102 -9.23 -1.17 3.56
C PHE A 102 -10.40 -1.86 2.84
N VAL A 103 -10.14 -3.00 2.20
CA VAL A 103 -11.16 -3.71 1.40
C VAL A 103 -12.33 -4.12 2.28
N ILE A 104 -12.06 -4.69 3.46
CA ILE A 104 -13.12 -5.09 4.40
C ILE A 104 -13.91 -3.86 4.86
N ALA A 105 -13.25 -2.79 5.30
CA ALA A 105 -13.92 -1.57 5.74
C ALA A 105 -14.79 -0.96 4.62
N PHE A 106 -14.25 -0.85 3.42
CA PHE A 106 -14.94 -0.30 2.26
C PHE A 106 -16.20 -1.09 1.91
N LEU A 107 -16.10 -2.43 1.84
CA LEU A 107 -17.25 -3.28 1.58
C LEU A 107 -18.30 -3.21 2.70
N LEU A 108 -17.89 -3.15 3.97
CA LEU A 108 -18.82 -2.99 5.09
C LEU A 108 -19.54 -1.64 5.05
N LEU A 109 -18.84 -0.55 4.71
CA LEU A 109 -19.45 0.78 4.54
C LEU A 109 -20.47 0.80 3.39
N LEU A 110 -20.11 0.24 2.23
CA LEU A 110 -21.03 0.18 1.07
C LEU A 110 -22.22 -0.74 1.33
N THR A 111 -21.98 -1.93 1.89
CA THR A 111 -23.05 -2.89 2.20
C THR A 111 -23.97 -2.31 3.27
N GLY A 112 -23.41 -1.70 4.32
CA GLY A 112 -24.18 -1.01 5.34
C GLY A 112 -25.01 0.13 4.75
N ALA A 113 -24.45 0.91 3.83
CA ALA A 113 -25.15 1.99 3.14
C ALA A 113 -26.28 1.46 2.26
N ALA A 114 -26.01 0.50 1.38
CA ALA A 114 -27.00 -0.10 0.48
C ALA A 114 -28.19 -0.71 1.24
N LEU A 115 -27.91 -1.40 2.34
CA LEU A 115 -28.95 -1.98 3.21
C LEU A 115 -29.74 -0.91 4.01
N ASN A 116 -29.27 0.34 4.07
CA ASN A 116 -30.00 1.48 4.62
C ASN A 116 -30.70 2.33 3.54
N ASP A 117 -30.53 2.02 2.26
CA ASP A 117 -31.28 2.61 1.13
C ASP A 117 -32.48 1.76 0.71
N GLN A 118 -32.66 0.56 1.28
CA GLN A 118 -33.77 -0.31 0.89
C GLN A 118 -35.11 0.36 1.21
N HIS A 119 -35.73 0.91 0.16
CA HIS A 119 -37.08 1.42 0.18
C HIS A 119 -37.97 0.35 -0.45
N GLY A 120 -38.55 -0.52 0.38
CA GLY A 120 -39.64 -1.41 -0.07
C GLY A 120 -39.25 -2.58 -0.96
N GLU A 121 -37.96 -2.93 -1.11
CA GLU A 121 -37.60 -4.13 -1.87
C GLU A 121 -37.82 -5.40 -1.04
N GLU A 122 -38.81 -6.17 -1.48
CA GLU A 122 -39.20 -7.47 -0.98
C GLU A 122 -38.04 -8.46 -1.17
N ASN A 123 -37.20 -8.67 -0.14
CA ASN A 123 -36.21 -9.73 -0.18
C ASN A 123 -36.92 -11.08 0.01
N MET A 124 -37.38 -11.67 -1.10
CA MET A 124 -37.96 -13.00 -1.16
C MET A 124 -36.86 -14.04 -0.91
N TYR A 125 -36.67 -14.47 0.33
CA TYR A 125 -35.77 -15.57 0.68
C TYR A 125 -36.57 -16.72 1.31
N PHE A 126 -36.62 -17.87 0.63
CA PHE A 126 -37.26 -19.10 1.11
C PHE A 126 -38.76 -18.98 1.47
N GLY A 127 -39.55 -18.34 0.60
CA GLY A 127 -41.02 -18.34 0.71
C GLY A 127 -41.58 -17.63 1.94
N ASN A 128 -40.74 -16.92 2.68
CA ASN A 128 -41.13 -16.14 3.85
C ASN A 128 -40.65 -14.70 3.68
N TYR A 129 -41.55 -13.75 3.90
CA TYR A 129 -41.26 -12.32 3.82
C TYR A 129 -40.52 -11.90 5.09
N TYR A 130 -39.22 -11.64 4.99
CA TYR A 130 -38.42 -11.12 6.11
C TYR A 130 -37.81 -9.77 5.77
N CYS A 131 -38.11 -8.74 6.56
CA CYS A 131 -37.48 -7.44 6.42
C CYS A 131 -36.05 -7.49 6.98
N TYR A 132 -35.05 -7.44 6.10
CA TYR A 132 -33.65 -7.45 6.52
C TYR A 132 -33.22 -6.07 7.02
N VAL A 133 -32.44 -6.03 8.10
CA VAL A 133 -31.85 -4.80 8.66
C VAL A 133 -30.38 -5.08 8.98
N VAL A 134 -29.52 -4.09 8.73
CA VAL A 134 -28.09 -4.15 9.06
C VAL A 134 -27.90 -4.58 10.53
N LYS A 135 -26.97 -5.50 10.79
CA LYS A 135 -26.65 -5.91 12.17
C LYS A 135 -25.93 -4.80 12.93
N PRO A 136 -26.11 -4.70 14.26
CA PRO A 136 -25.30 -3.81 15.10
C PRO A 136 -23.82 -4.08 14.90
N GLY A 137 -23.05 -3.01 14.81
CA GLY A 137 -21.59 -3.04 14.76
C GLY A 137 -21.01 -3.18 13.36
N VAL A 138 -21.81 -3.30 12.29
CA VAL A 138 -21.29 -3.34 10.92
C VAL A 138 -20.59 -2.04 10.57
N PHE A 139 -21.23 -0.90 10.82
CA PHE A 139 -20.61 0.40 10.56
C PHE A 139 -19.53 0.73 11.59
N ALA A 140 -19.72 0.34 12.85
CA ALA A 140 -18.69 0.53 13.89
C ALA A 140 -17.40 -0.24 13.58
N GLY A 141 -17.53 -1.51 13.17
CA GLY A 141 -16.40 -2.33 12.73
C GLY A 141 -15.72 -1.74 11.51
N ALA A 142 -16.49 -1.26 10.54
CA ALA A 142 -15.94 -0.58 9.37
C ALA A 142 -15.18 0.70 9.75
N ALA A 143 -15.67 1.49 10.71
CA ALA A 143 -14.98 2.68 11.21
C ALA A 143 -13.63 2.36 11.86
N VAL A 144 -13.57 1.32 12.70
CA VAL A 144 -12.32 0.86 13.33
C VAL A 144 -11.34 0.34 12.28
N LEU A 145 -11.81 -0.47 11.32
CA LEU A 145 -10.98 -0.98 10.24
C LEU A 145 -10.48 0.14 9.31
N SER A 146 -11.26 1.20 9.11
CA SER A 146 -10.86 2.40 8.37
C SER A 146 -9.67 3.11 9.04
N LEU A 147 -9.72 3.29 10.37
CA LEU A 147 -8.60 3.84 11.13
C LEU A 147 -7.38 2.95 11.04
N ALA A 148 -7.54 1.65 11.27
CA ALA A 148 -6.44 0.69 11.19
C ALA A 148 -5.77 0.72 9.81
N SER A 149 -6.57 0.74 8.74
CA SER A 149 -6.10 0.82 7.36
C SER A 149 -5.26 2.07 7.11
N VAL A 150 -5.77 3.25 7.46
CA VAL A 150 -5.06 4.51 7.24
C VAL A 150 -3.81 4.62 8.10
N VAL A 151 -3.86 4.20 9.37
CA VAL A 151 -2.68 4.19 10.26
C VAL A 151 -1.59 3.28 9.71
N LEU A 152 -1.93 2.04 9.32
CA LEU A 152 -0.98 1.10 8.73
C LEU A 152 -0.44 1.62 7.39
N GLY A 153 -1.29 2.24 6.56
CA GLY A 153 -0.88 2.86 5.31
C GLY A 153 0.08 4.04 5.51
N ILE A 154 -0.13 4.86 6.55
CA ILE A 154 0.80 5.94 6.94
C ILE A 154 2.13 5.36 7.42
N ILE A 155 2.13 4.32 8.26
CA ILE A 155 3.36 3.65 8.71
C ILE A 155 4.12 3.09 7.50
N TYR A 156 3.42 2.45 6.57
CA TYR A 156 3.98 2.00 5.30
C TYR A 156 4.63 3.15 4.51
N TYR A 157 3.94 4.27 4.35
CA TYR A 157 4.49 5.44 3.67
C TYR A 157 5.73 6.03 4.37
N LEU A 158 5.70 6.15 5.70
CA LEU A 158 6.81 6.68 6.50
C LEU A 158 8.04 5.78 6.46
N THR A 159 7.85 4.46 6.58
CA THR A 159 8.95 3.49 6.48
C THR A 159 9.61 3.52 5.10
N LEU A 160 8.82 3.61 4.02
CA LEU A 160 9.37 3.74 2.68
C LEU A 160 10.11 5.06 2.44
N THR A 161 9.60 6.18 2.95
CA THR A 161 10.21 7.50 2.80
C THR A 161 11.48 7.65 3.63
N SER A 162 11.52 7.09 4.85
CA SER A 162 12.73 7.03 5.67
C SER A 162 13.86 6.26 4.98
N ALA A 163 13.54 5.08 4.43
CA ALA A 163 14.52 4.29 3.67
C ALA A 163 14.98 4.97 2.37
N LYS A 164 14.24 5.97 1.86
CA LYS A 164 14.70 6.79 0.72
C LYS A 164 15.75 7.82 1.17
N ASN A 165 15.49 8.50 2.28
CA ASN A 165 16.44 9.47 2.86
C ASN A 165 17.79 8.83 3.23
N GLU A 166 17.78 7.60 3.75
CA GLU A 166 19.03 6.89 4.11
C GLU A 166 19.86 6.49 2.89
N ASN A 167 19.20 6.17 1.76
CA ASN A 167 19.87 5.73 0.53
C ASN A 167 20.31 6.91 -0.37
N ASP A 168 19.89 8.15 -0.08
CA ASP A 168 20.29 9.37 -0.77
C ASP A 168 21.21 10.26 0.11
N PRO A 169 22.44 9.86 0.49
CA PRO A 169 23.32 10.76 1.24
C PRO A 169 23.93 11.88 0.37
N TRP A 170 23.85 11.80 -0.97
CA TRP A 170 24.45 12.79 -1.89
C TRP A 170 23.48 13.12 -3.03
N GLY A 171 23.05 14.39 -3.10
CA GLY A 171 22.30 14.96 -4.22
C GLY A 171 23.14 15.11 -5.49
N GLY A 172 23.58 14.00 -6.07
CA GLY A 172 24.19 13.95 -7.40
C GLY A 172 23.17 13.59 -8.48
N PRO A 173 23.35 14.02 -9.74
CA PRO A 173 22.51 13.55 -10.85
C PRO A 173 22.64 12.03 -10.99
N ALA A 174 21.57 11.39 -11.46
CA ALA A 174 21.51 9.95 -11.68
C ALA A 174 22.80 9.43 -12.34
N PRO A 175 23.44 8.35 -11.82
CA PRO A 175 24.54 7.73 -12.54
C PRO A 175 24.00 7.29 -13.90
N PRO A 176 24.72 7.55 -15.00
CA PRO A 176 24.29 7.07 -16.32
C PRO A 176 24.17 5.55 -16.24
N ASN A 177 23.19 4.98 -16.94
CA ASN A 177 23.00 3.55 -17.12
C ASN A 177 24.34 2.87 -17.45
N GLN A 178 25.07 2.40 -16.44
CA GLN A 178 26.15 1.46 -16.64
C GLN A 178 25.51 0.08 -16.67
N SER A 179 25.07 -0.28 -17.88
CA SER A 179 25.22 -1.65 -18.36
C SER A 179 26.71 -1.99 -18.34
N GLY A 180 27.25 -2.26 -17.15
CA GLY A 180 28.63 -2.63 -16.94
C GLY A 180 28.86 -4.05 -17.46
N ILE A 181 29.39 -4.16 -18.67
CA ILE A 181 30.12 -5.37 -19.07
C ILE A 181 31.30 -5.48 -18.10
N ALA A 182 31.41 -6.61 -17.42
CA ALA A 182 32.53 -6.88 -16.52
C ALA A 182 33.83 -6.93 -17.32
N MET A 183 34.58 -5.83 -17.34
CA MET A 183 35.94 -5.82 -17.88
C MET A 183 36.84 -6.41 -16.80
N GLY A 184 37.20 -7.69 -16.95
CA GLY A 184 38.18 -8.34 -16.09
C GLY A 184 39.51 -7.60 -16.20
N GLN A 185 39.95 -6.97 -15.11
CA GLN A 185 41.21 -6.23 -15.07
C GLN A 185 42.37 -7.24 -14.95
N PRO A 186 43.28 -7.33 -15.94
CA PRO A 186 44.44 -8.23 -15.82
C PRO A 186 45.40 -7.69 -14.78
N GLN A 187 45.71 -8.49 -13.76
CA GLN A 187 46.81 -8.22 -12.85
C GLN A 187 48.12 -8.63 -13.53
N PHE A 188 48.95 -7.67 -13.92
CA PHE A 188 50.32 -7.95 -14.36
C PHE A 188 51.25 -7.95 -13.13
N PRO A 189 52.16 -8.94 -13.00
CA PRO A 189 53.15 -8.95 -11.93
C PRO A 189 54.16 -7.80 -12.09
N PRO A 190 54.79 -7.35 -10.98
CA PRO A 190 55.71 -6.21 -11.00
C PRO A 190 56.90 -6.47 -11.93
N GLN A 191 57.20 -5.46 -12.75
CA GLN A 191 58.26 -5.47 -13.74
C GLN A 191 59.62 -5.46 -13.03
N ASN A 192 60.29 -6.61 -13.04
CA ASN A 192 61.65 -6.74 -12.51
C ASN A 192 62.60 -6.00 -13.46
N THR A 193 63.28 -4.96 -12.96
CA THR A 193 64.28 -4.17 -13.70
C THR A 193 65.56 -5.00 -13.89
N GLN A 194 65.52 -5.93 -14.83
CA GLN A 194 66.72 -6.55 -15.39
C GLN A 194 66.60 -6.44 -16.91
N ASP A 195 67.56 -5.71 -17.49
CA ASP A 195 67.64 -5.49 -18.92
C ASP A 195 67.53 -6.82 -19.68
N PRO A 196 66.80 -6.88 -20.81
CA PRO A 196 66.72 -8.09 -21.59
C PRO A 196 68.11 -8.43 -22.13
N VAL A 197 68.64 -9.58 -21.70
CA VAL A 197 69.85 -10.16 -22.30
C VAL A 197 69.49 -10.60 -23.72
N PHE A 198 69.92 -9.82 -24.70
CA PHE A 198 69.84 -10.21 -26.12
C PHE A 198 70.86 -11.32 -26.37
N VAL A 199 70.37 -12.55 -26.49
CA VAL A 199 71.17 -13.68 -26.96
C VAL A 199 71.20 -13.63 -28.49
N HIS A 200 72.40 -13.67 -29.06
CA HIS A 200 72.59 -13.66 -30.52
C HIS A 200 72.11 -14.99 -31.14
N GLU A 201 71.42 -14.91 -32.28
CA GLU A 201 70.75 -16.02 -32.98
C GLU A 201 71.69 -17.21 -33.26
N ASP A 202 72.99 -16.95 -33.40
CA ASP A 202 74.04 -17.93 -33.71
C ASP A 202 74.20 -19.03 -32.64
N THR A 203 73.65 -18.81 -31.44
CA THR A 203 73.74 -19.77 -30.33
C THR A 203 72.78 -20.96 -30.49
N PHE A 204 71.69 -20.80 -31.26
CA PHE A 204 70.65 -21.82 -31.39
C PHE A 204 71.01 -22.91 -32.41
N MET A 205 71.77 -22.58 -33.46
CA MET A 205 72.06 -23.50 -34.57
C MET A 205 73.15 -24.54 -34.25
N ARG A 206 73.91 -24.37 -33.17
CA ARG A 206 75.00 -25.30 -32.80
C ARG A 206 74.53 -26.59 -32.13
N ARG A 207 73.24 -26.73 -31.79
CA ARG A 207 72.72 -27.92 -31.08
C ARG A 207 71.98 -28.94 -31.94
N GLN A 208 71.85 -28.73 -33.26
CA GLN A 208 71.10 -29.64 -34.13
C GLN A 208 71.96 -30.61 -34.95
N PHE A 209 73.29 -30.55 -34.85
CA PHE A 209 74.19 -31.46 -35.59
C PHE A 209 75.22 -32.11 -34.67
N THR A 210 74.77 -33.06 -33.86
CA THR A 210 75.54 -34.24 -33.38
C THR A 210 74.57 -35.29 -32.90
#